data_AF-A0A976KBV2-F1
#
_entry.id   AF-A0A976KBV2-F1
#
_cell.length_a   1.000
_cell.length_b   1.000
_cell.length_c   1.000
_cell.angle_alpha   90.00
_cell.angle_beta   90.00
_cell.angle_gamma   90.00
#
_symmetry.space_group_name_H-M   'P 1'
#
loop_
_entity.id
_entity.type
_entity.pdbx_description
1 polymer ?
#
loop_
_entity_poly.entity_id
_entity_poly.type
_entity_poly.pdbx_seq_one_letter_code
_entity_poly.pdbx_strand_id
1 'polypeptide(L)'
;MQRDLRAFWSRFQAGIEVAVASSAPDKLLGVRDGFLRCFHDGLGRPIPIAVVPHQDGNERLGLPMSDEETIELARRRATELREELGATYHFYVGTEGGLHSLELDARMHYFVSSWTVIVGLAGEAWGASGSVEIPQRLIQGLDDHQIPFAIPGTRRKGGMTSSITGGLETRRSAVAVSTFNALSTVLYGILESHPLRRS
;
A
#
# COMPACT_ATOMS: atom_id res chain seq x y z
N MET A 1 -3.71 5.03 -27.44
CA MET A 1 -3.77 5.94 -26.27
C MET A 1 -5.13 6.63 -26.09
N GLN A 2 -5.62 7.50 -26.99
CA GLN A 2 -6.92 8.19 -26.81
C GLN A 2 -8.16 7.27 -26.80
N ARG A 3 -8.19 6.19 -27.60
CA ARG A 3 -9.28 5.18 -27.57
C ARG A 3 -9.30 4.38 -26.27
N ASP A 4 -8.12 4.15 -25.69
CA ASP A 4 -7.94 3.38 -24.46
C ASP A 4 -8.48 4.12 -23.25
N LEU A 5 -8.22 5.43 -23.18
CA LEU A 5 -8.74 6.31 -22.13
C LEU A 5 -10.27 6.39 -22.15
N ARG A 6 -10.92 6.48 -23.33
CA ARG A 6 -12.40 6.49 -23.38
C ARG A 6 -13.02 5.18 -22.91
N ALA A 7 -12.46 4.04 -23.31
CA ALA A 7 -12.92 2.73 -22.86
C ALA A 7 -12.70 2.56 -21.35
N PHE A 8 -11.54 3.01 -20.84
CA PHE A 8 -11.26 3.10 -19.41
C PHE A 8 -12.30 3.95 -18.68
N TRP A 9 -12.56 5.19 -19.14
CA TRP A 9 -13.55 6.07 -18.52
C TRP A 9 -14.97 5.49 -18.53
N SER A 10 -15.33 4.75 -19.59
CA SER A 10 -16.62 4.06 -19.67
C SER A 10 -16.71 2.93 -18.62
N ARG A 11 -15.68 2.08 -18.50
CA ARG A 11 -15.63 1.03 -17.46
C ARG A 11 -15.57 1.61 -16.06
N PHE A 12 -14.79 2.68 -15.88
CA PHE A 12 -14.63 3.41 -14.62
C PHE A 12 -15.95 3.99 -14.08
N GLN A 13 -16.92 4.29 -14.95
CA GLN A 13 -18.26 4.72 -14.54
C GLN A 13 -19.12 3.59 -13.95
N ALA A 14 -18.86 2.33 -14.34
CA ALA A 14 -19.58 1.16 -13.84
C ALA A 14 -18.97 0.61 -12.54
N GLY A 15 -17.68 0.89 -12.29
CA GLY A 15 -16.96 0.48 -11.08
C GLY A 15 -15.46 0.43 -11.31
N ILE A 16 -14.72 0.24 -10.21
CA ILE A 16 -13.27 0.04 -10.23
C ILE A 16 -12.98 -1.36 -9.69
N GLU A 17 -12.27 -2.12 -10.50
CA GLU A 17 -11.80 -3.47 -10.18
C GLU A 17 -10.30 -3.44 -9.95
N VAL A 18 -9.87 -3.92 -8.80
CA VAL A 18 -8.49 -3.85 -8.31
C VAL A 18 -8.01 -5.25 -7.98
N ALA A 19 -6.96 -5.71 -8.66
CA ALA A 19 -6.27 -6.94 -8.31
C ALA A 19 -5.19 -6.65 -7.27
N VAL A 20 -5.14 -7.45 -6.18
CA VAL A 20 -4.18 -7.27 -5.10
C VAL A 20 -3.32 -8.52 -4.96
N ALA A 21 -1.99 -8.34 -4.96
CA ALA A 21 -1.00 -9.41 -4.81
C ALA A 21 -0.87 -9.89 -3.35
N SER A 22 -2.00 -10.22 -2.73
CA SER A 22 -2.09 -10.84 -1.41
C SER A 22 -3.49 -11.39 -1.16
N SER A 23 -3.58 -12.44 -0.36
CA SER A 23 -4.84 -12.92 0.23
C SER A 23 -5.05 -12.43 1.68
N ALA A 24 -4.10 -11.67 2.24
CA ALA A 24 -4.17 -11.22 3.63
C ALA A 24 -5.30 -10.20 3.84
N PRO A 25 -6.25 -10.44 4.78
CA PRO A 25 -7.41 -9.56 4.98
C PRO A 25 -7.05 -8.10 5.26
N ASP A 26 -6.02 -7.85 6.08
CA ASP A 26 -5.57 -6.49 6.39
C ASP A 26 -5.09 -5.73 5.15
N LYS A 27 -4.39 -6.42 4.23
CA LYS A 27 -3.91 -5.82 2.97
C LYS A 27 -5.09 -5.54 2.04
N LEU A 28 -5.99 -6.51 1.87
CA LEU A 28 -7.17 -6.38 1.00
C LEU A 28 -8.10 -5.24 1.46
N LEU A 29 -8.43 -5.23 2.75
CA LEU A 29 -9.30 -4.21 3.32
C LEU A 29 -8.62 -2.85 3.35
N GLY A 30 -7.32 -2.79 3.63
CA GLY A 30 -6.54 -1.55 3.58
C GLY A 30 -6.53 -0.95 2.18
N VAL A 31 -6.26 -1.76 1.14
CA VAL A 31 -6.32 -1.31 -0.25
C VAL A 31 -7.72 -0.78 -0.57
N ARG A 32 -8.78 -1.55 -0.25
CA ARG A 32 -10.16 -1.12 -0.46
C ARG A 32 -10.45 0.23 0.20
N ASP A 33 -10.05 0.41 1.45
CA ASP A 33 -10.29 1.64 2.20
C ASP A 33 -9.53 2.84 1.57
N GLY A 34 -8.31 2.63 1.08
CA GLY A 34 -7.55 3.66 0.36
C GLY A 34 -8.21 4.08 -0.95
N PHE A 35 -8.73 3.12 -1.73
CA PHE A 35 -9.51 3.39 -2.93
C PHE A 35 -10.82 4.12 -2.60
N LEU A 36 -11.55 3.71 -1.56
CA LEU A 36 -12.79 4.37 -1.13
C LEU A 36 -12.53 5.82 -0.73
N ARG A 37 -11.48 6.11 0.05
CA ARG A 37 -11.11 7.49 0.40
C ARG A 37 -10.89 8.35 -0.84
N CYS A 38 -10.24 7.80 -1.86
CA CYS A 38 -9.97 8.56 -3.08
C CYS A 38 -11.21 8.76 -3.96
N PHE A 39 -12.03 7.72 -4.12
CA PHE A 39 -13.11 7.71 -5.11
C PHE A 39 -14.52 7.96 -4.54
N HIS A 40 -14.74 7.87 -3.23
CA HIS A 40 -16.02 8.25 -2.59
C HIS A 40 -15.94 9.63 -1.98
N ASP A 41 -14.85 9.95 -1.28
CA ASP A 41 -14.72 11.24 -0.61
C ASP A 41 -14.16 12.30 -1.57
N GLY A 42 -13.29 11.89 -2.51
CA GLY A 42 -12.66 12.78 -3.49
C GLY A 42 -13.48 13.05 -4.76
N LEU A 43 -14.43 12.17 -5.11
CA LEU A 43 -15.32 12.35 -6.25
C LEU A 43 -16.74 12.62 -5.77
N GLY A 44 -17.42 13.61 -6.36
CA GLY A 44 -18.80 13.96 -5.99
C GLY A 44 -19.88 12.89 -6.27
N ARG A 45 -19.47 11.65 -6.59
CA ARG A 45 -20.32 10.46 -6.70
C ARG A 45 -19.57 9.22 -6.20
N PRO A 46 -20.20 8.34 -5.43
CA PRO A 46 -19.59 7.07 -5.04
C PRO A 46 -19.49 6.15 -6.25
N ILE A 47 -18.30 5.57 -6.48
CA ILE A 47 -18.05 4.56 -7.50
C ILE A 47 -17.86 3.19 -6.82
N PRO A 48 -18.52 2.11 -7.26
CA PRO A 48 -18.31 0.78 -6.69
C PRO A 48 -16.83 0.35 -6.81
N ILE A 49 -16.24 -0.14 -5.70
CA ILE A 49 -14.87 -0.66 -5.67
C ILE A 49 -14.91 -2.15 -5.36
N ALA A 50 -14.39 -2.97 -6.28
CA ALA A 50 -14.20 -4.40 -6.11
C ALA A 50 -12.70 -4.70 -5.97
N VAL A 51 -12.31 -5.27 -4.83
CA VAL A 51 -10.94 -5.74 -4.58
C VAL A 51 -10.91 -7.25 -4.71
N VAL A 52 -10.07 -7.76 -5.62
CA VAL A 52 -9.95 -9.18 -5.93
C VAL A 52 -8.59 -9.69 -5.44
N PRO A 53 -8.56 -10.64 -4.49
CA PRO A 53 -7.32 -11.20 -3.98
C PRO A 53 -6.68 -12.12 -5.02
N HIS A 54 -5.37 -12.00 -5.15
CA HIS A 54 -4.53 -12.95 -5.88
C HIS A 54 -3.39 -13.37 -4.97
N GLN A 55 -3.23 -14.69 -4.83
CA GLN A 55 -2.25 -15.24 -3.91
C GLN A 55 -0.86 -15.10 -4.52
N ASP A 56 -0.01 -14.32 -3.86
CA ASP A 56 1.42 -14.39 -4.14
C ASP A 56 1.97 -15.69 -3.52
N GLY A 57 2.59 -16.53 -4.35
CA GLY A 57 3.13 -17.83 -3.95
C GLY A 57 4.29 -17.76 -2.96
N ASN A 58 4.83 -16.57 -2.65
CA ASN A 58 5.97 -16.40 -1.76
C ASN A 58 5.69 -15.45 -0.59
N GLU A 59 5.24 -16.00 0.56
CA GLU A 59 5.29 -15.27 1.82
C GLU A 59 6.75 -15.19 2.34
N ARG A 60 7.34 -14.00 2.31
CA ARG A 60 8.65 -13.75 2.92
C ARG A 60 8.59 -13.91 4.45
N LEU A 61 9.61 -14.53 5.03
CA LEU A 61 9.87 -14.50 6.47
C LEU A 61 10.62 -13.21 6.82
N GLY A 62 10.07 -12.44 7.77
CA GLY A 62 10.64 -11.16 8.18
C GLY A 62 10.25 -9.98 7.27
N LEU A 63 10.39 -8.78 7.81
CA LEU A 63 10.26 -7.51 7.08
C LEU A 63 11.56 -7.19 6.33
N PRO A 64 11.51 -6.58 5.14
CA PRO A 64 12.67 -5.94 4.53
C PRO A 64 13.25 -4.86 5.46
N MET A 65 14.56 -4.61 5.36
CA MET A 65 15.30 -3.73 6.27
C MET A 65 15.51 -2.31 5.72
N SER A 66 15.08 -2.05 4.48
CA SER A 66 15.08 -0.71 3.91
C SER A 66 13.78 -0.41 3.15
N ASP A 67 13.54 0.87 2.92
CA ASP A 67 12.41 1.33 2.08
C ASP A 67 12.59 0.84 0.63
N GLU A 68 13.81 0.84 0.10
CA GLU A 68 14.12 0.37 -1.25
C GLU A 68 13.74 -1.11 -1.42
N GLU A 69 14.17 -1.99 -0.52
CA GLU A 69 13.81 -3.41 -0.59
C GLU A 69 12.29 -3.62 -0.50
N THR A 70 11.62 -2.80 0.31
CA THR A 70 10.17 -2.86 0.52
C THR A 70 9.42 -2.42 -0.74
N ILE A 71 9.84 -1.32 -1.36
CA ILE A 71 9.29 -0.79 -2.60
C ILE A 71 9.53 -1.77 -3.74
N GLU A 72 10.74 -2.32 -3.88
CA GLU A 72 11.07 -3.30 -4.92
C GLU A 72 10.21 -4.54 -4.82
N LEU A 73 9.99 -5.06 -3.61
CA LEU A 73 9.11 -6.21 -3.37
C LEU A 73 7.66 -5.89 -3.75
N ALA A 74 7.11 -4.76 -3.27
CA ALA A 74 5.75 -4.35 -3.57
C ALA A 74 5.55 -4.10 -5.08
N ARG A 75 6.53 -3.46 -5.73
CA ARG A 75 6.53 -3.19 -7.17
C ARG A 75 6.57 -4.49 -7.98
N ARG A 76 7.50 -5.39 -7.67
CA ARG A 76 7.63 -6.68 -8.36
C ARG A 76 6.30 -7.44 -8.33
N ARG A 77 5.69 -7.56 -7.15
CA ARG A 77 4.39 -8.23 -6.97
C ARG A 77 3.27 -7.61 -7.81
N ALA A 78 3.19 -6.28 -7.84
CA ALA A 78 2.17 -5.59 -8.63
C ALA A 78 2.37 -5.78 -10.14
N THR A 79 3.63 -5.75 -10.59
CA THR A 79 4.00 -5.93 -12.00
C THR A 79 3.81 -7.36 -12.47
N GLU A 80 4.27 -8.36 -11.70
CA GLU A 80 4.06 -9.79 -11.99
C GLU A 80 2.57 -10.10 -12.09
N LEU A 81 1.75 -9.55 -11.17
CA LEU A 81 0.30 -9.73 -11.20
C LEU A 81 -0.34 -9.13 -12.47
N ARG A 82 0.14 -7.96 -12.93
CA ARG A 82 -0.32 -7.36 -14.19
C ARG A 82 0.11 -8.21 -15.39
N GLU A 83 1.32 -8.72 -15.39
CA GLU A 83 1.85 -9.57 -16.47
C GLU A 83 1.05 -10.87 -16.58
N GLU A 84 0.72 -11.50 -15.45
CA GLU A 84 -0.08 -12.72 -15.39
C GLU A 84 -1.52 -12.51 -15.87
N LEU A 85 -2.17 -11.43 -15.43
CA LEU A 85 -3.61 -11.20 -15.65
C LEU A 85 -3.93 -10.28 -16.84
N GLY A 86 -2.90 -9.75 -17.51
CA GLY A 86 -3.03 -8.82 -18.63
C GLY A 86 -3.66 -7.48 -18.23
N ALA A 87 -4.53 -6.93 -19.06
CA ALA A 87 -5.27 -5.67 -18.80
C ALA A 87 -6.71 -5.92 -18.30
N THR A 88 -6.93 -7.03 -17.59
CA THR A 88 -8.25 -7.42 -17.07
C THR A 88 -8.80 -6.42 -16.04
N TYR A 89 -7.94 -5.99 -15.11
CA TYR A 89 -8.28 -5.09 -14.00
C TYR A 89 -7.87 -3.65 -14.30
N HIS A 90 -8.48 -2.70 -13.59
CA HIS A 90 -8.14 -1.28 -13.71
C HIS A 90 -6.81 -0.97 -13.04
N PHE A 91 -6.54 -1.65 -11.92
CA PHE A 91 -5.35 -1.47 -11.11
C PHE A 91 -4.82 -2.80 -10.57
N TYR A 92 -3.49 -2.89 -10.46
CA TYR A 92 -2.75 -3.98 -9.87
C TYR A 92 -1.96 -3.44 -8.70
N VAL A 93 -2.09 -4.05 -7.53
CA VAL A 93 -1.59 -3.49 -6.28
C VAL A 93 -0.70 -4.49 -5.55
N GLY A 94 0.51 -4.04 -5.22
CA GLY A 94 1.39 -4.69 -4.26
C GLY A 94 1.56 -3.79 -3.05
N THR A 95 1.50 -4.37 -1.84
CA THR A 95 1.72 -3.60 -0.60
C THR A 95 2.52 -4.40 0.40
N GLU A 96 3.58 -3.80 0.93
CA GLU A 96 4.50 -4.44 1.85
C GLU A 96 4.77 -3.58 3.07
N GLY A 97 4.88 -4.24 4.23
CA GLY A 97 5.45 -3.62 5.41
C GLY A 97 6.96 -3.73 5.36
N GLY A 98 7.65 -2.68 5.77
CA GLY A 98 9.10 -2.59 5.75
C GLY A 98 9.64 -1.92 7.00
N LEU A 99 10.94 -2.07 7.21
CA LEU A 99 11.70 -1.26 8.13
C LEU A 99 12.55 -0.26 7.34
N HIS A 100 12.82 0.89 7.94
CA HIS A 100 13.96 1.71 7.56
C HIS A 100 14.66 2.17 8.82
N SER A 101 15.91 2.58 8.66
CA SER A 101 16.75 2.94 9.79
C SER A 101 17.41 4.30 9.59
N LEU A 102 17.51 5.08 10.66
CA LEU A 102 18.19 6.38 10.68
C LEU A 102 19.22 6.39 11.81
N GLU A 103 20.42 6.88 11.52
CA GLU A 103 21.41 7.16 12.55
C GLU A 103 21.18 8.57 13.10
N LEU A 104 20.83 8.67 14.38
CA LEU A 104 20.65 9.92 15.11
C LEU A 104 21.45 9.85 16.41
N ASP A 105 22.24 10.90 16.70
CA ASP A 105 23.07 10.96 17.91
C ASP A 105 23.95 9.71 18.15
N ALA A 106 24.56 9.21 17.06
CA ALA A 106 25.38 7.98 17.03
C ALA A 106 24.62 6.71 17.48
N ARG A 107 23.30 6.67 17.29
CA ARG A 107 22.44 5.52 17.56
C ARG A 107 21.58 5.20 16.35
N MET A 108 21.41 3.91 16.08
CA MET A 108 20.49 3.45 15.03
C MET A 108 19.06 3.40 15.57
N HIS A 109 18.16 4.12 14.91
CA HIS A 109 16.72 4.07 15.13
C HIS A 109 16.07 3.31 13.99
N TYR A 110 15.13 2.42 14.30
CA TYR A 110 14.39 1.65 13.30
C TYR A 110 12.93 2.05 13.34
N PHE A 111 12.33 2.17 12.16
CA PHE A 111 10.95 2.59 12.00
C PHE A 111 10.24 1.58 11.12
N VAL A 112 8.99 1.29 11.46
CA VAL A 112 8.11 0.47 10.63
C VAL A 112 7.17 1.36 9.81
N SER A 113 7.08 1.06 8.52
CA SER A 113 6.16 1.70 7.57
C SER A 113 5.52 0.64 6.65
N SER A 114 4.53 1.05 5.87
CA SER A 114 3.99 0.25 4.77
C SER A 114 4.10 1.04 3.47
N TRP A 115 4.53 0.36 2.41
CA TRP A 115 4.56 0.88 1.06
C TRP A 115 3.49 0.20 0.21
N THR A 116 2.87 0.97 -0.67
CA THR A 116 1.96 0.47 -1.70
C THR A 116 2.45 0.93 -3.06
N VAL A 117 2.48 0.00 -4.01
CA VAL A 117 2.75 0.26 -5.43
C VAL A 117 1.50 -0.11 -6.22
N ILE A 118 1.05 0.82 -7.04
CA ILE A 118 -0.12 0.66 -7.91
C ILE A 118 0.36 0.74 -9.35
N VAL A 119 0.01 -0.27 -10.14
CA VAL A 119 0.23 -0.30 -11.57
C VAL A 119 -1.12 -0.20 -12.26
N GLY A 120 -1.29 0.80 -13.13
CA GLY A 120 -2.51 1.01 -13.90
C GLY A 120 -2.22 1.47 -15.32
N LEU A 121 -3.23 1.95 -16.03
CA LEU A 121 -3.07 2.43 -17.42
C LEU A 121 -2.18 3.68 -17.55
N ALA A 122 -2.10 4.49 -16.49
CA ALA A 122 -1.30 5.71 -16.46
C ALA A 122 0.18 5.47 -16.04
N GLY A 123 0.57 4.21 -15.79
CA GLY A 123 1.89 3.85 -15.31
C GLY A 123 1.88 3.34 -13.87
N GLU A 124 2.99 3.55 -13.19
CA GLU A 124 3.21 3.14 -11.80
C GLU A 124 3.10 4.34 -10.86
N ALA A 125 2.62 4.09 -9.65
CA ALA A 125 2.64 5.05 -8.57
C ALA A 125 2.92 4.38 -7.23
N TRP A 126 3.50 5.16 -6.32
CA TRP A 126 4.01 4.68 -5.04
C TRP A 126 3.50 5.57 -3.93
N GLY A 127 3.22 4.98 -2.78
CA GLY A 127 2.82 5.71 -1.59
C GLY A 127 3.26 4.98 -0.33
N ALA A 128 3.72 5.75 0.64
CA ALA A 128 4.07 5.26 1.97
C ALA A 128 2.99 5.60 2.99
N SER A 129 2.89 4.80 4.04
CA SER A 129 2.19 5.17 5.27
C SER A 129 3.03 6.13 6.10
N GLY A 130 2.50 6.56 7.26
CA GLY A 130 3.34 7.10 8.32
C GLY A 130 4.28 6.03 8.89
N SER A 131 5.36 6.50 9.52
CA SER A 131 6.40 5.67 10.13
C SER A 131 6.27 5.68 11.65
N VAL A 132 6.47 4.52 12.28
CA VAL A 132 6.44 4.39 13.75
C VAL A 132 7.78 3.84 14.23
N GLU A 133 8.44 4.56 15.14
CA GLU A 133 9.69 4.12 15.73
C GLU A 133 9.50 2.85 16.56
N ILE A 134 10.40 1.89 16.40
CA ILE A 134 10.49 0.72 17.27
C ILE A 134 11.21 1.13 18.55
N PRO A 135 10.61 0.93 19.75
CA PRO A 135 11.26 1.27 21.01
C PRO A 135 12.64 0.62 21.15
N GLN A 136 13.66 1.43 21.44
CA GLN A 136 15.06 0.97 21.56
C GLN A 136 15.25 -0.27 22.45
N ARG A 137 14.51 -0.34 23.57
CA ARG A 137 14.55 -1.50 24.47
C ARG A 137 14.16 -2.83 23.83
N LEU A 138 13.48 -2.82 22.69
CA LEU A 138 13.05 -4.02 21.96
C LEU A 138 14.09 -4.48 20.93
N ILE A 139 15.00 -3.59 20.52
CA ILE A 139 16.03 -3.86 19.52
C ILE A 139 17.45 -3.87 20.11
N GLN A 140 17.60 -3.45 21.36
CA GLN A 140 18.88 -3.44 22.05
C GLN A 140 19.49 -4.86 22.10
N GLY A 141 20.69 -4.99 21.51
CA GLY A 141 21.42 -6.26 21.46
C GLY A 141 20.94 -7.23 20.38
N LEU A 142 20.00 -6.82 19.52
CA LEU A 142 19.62 -7.57 18.33
C LEU A 142 20.53 -7.19 17.15
N ASP A 143 20.80 -8.17 16.30
CA ASP A 143 21.39 -7.94 14.97
C ASP A 143 20.31 -7.68 13.90
N ASP A 144 20.74 -7.30 12.70
CA ASP A 144 19.84 -7.00 11.57
C ASP A 144 18.95 -8.18 11.15
N HIS A 145 19.33 -9.42 11.44
CA HIS A 145 18.51 -10.59 11.14
C HIS A 145 17.41 -10.82 12.19
N GLN A 146 17.62 -10.34 13.41
CA GLN A 146 16.70 -10.47 14.53
C GLN A 146 15.70 -9.30 14.61
N ILE A 147 16.11 -8.10 14.21
CA ILE A 147 15.28 -6.88 14.26
C ILE A 147 13.92 -7.04 13.56
N PRO A 148 13.79 -7.66 12.37
CA PRO A 148 12.51 -7.93 11.72
C PRO A 148 11.50 -8.71 12.58
N PHE A 149 11.97 -9.41 13.60
CA PHE A 149 11.20 -10.25 14.51
C PHE A 149 11.17 -9.72 15.95
N ALA A 150 11.74 -8.54 16.21
CA ALA A 150 11.89 -7.96 17.55
C ALA A 150 10.56 -7.82 18.31
N ILE A 151 9.46 -7.69 17.58
CA ILE A 151 8.13 -7.55 18.16
C ILE A 151 7.37 -8.87 18.01
N PRO A 152 6.97 -9.52 19.12
CA PRO A 152 6.21 -10.77 19.07
C PRO A 152 4.75 -10.54 18.67
N GLY A 153 4.12 -11.57 18.09
CA GLY A 153 2.67 -11.58 17.83
C GLY A 153 2.17 -10.72 16.66
N THR A 154 3.07 -10.13 15.88
CA THR A 154 2.76 -9.19 14.78
C THR A 154 1.89 -9.77 13.68
N ARG A 155 1.98 -11.08 13.41
CA ARG A 155 1.15 -11.74 12.38
C ARG A 155 -0.33 -11.85 12.76
N ARG A 156 -0.67 -11.99 14.05
CA ARG A 156 -2.05 -12.26 14.52
C ARG A 156 -2.79 -11.02 15.04
N LYS A 157 -2.09 -9.91 15.28
CA LYS A 157 -2.64 -8.73 15.95
C LYS A 157 -2.58 -7.45 15.11
N GLY A 158 -2.64 -7.54 13.78
CA GLY A 158 -2.64 -6.36 12.91
C GLY A 158 -1.26 -5.72 12.71
N GLY A 159 -0.19 -6.50 12.77
CA GLY A 159 1.16 -6.06 12.43
C GLY A 159 1.99 -5.50 13.60
N MET A 160 3.20 -5.08 13.26
CA MET A 160 4.15 -4.46 14.19
C MET A 160 3.63 -3.11 14.72
N THR A 161 3.05 -2.29 13.84
CA THR A 161 2.41 -1.01 14.17
C THR A 161 1.34 -1.15 15.26
N SER A 162 0.48 -2.17 15.17
CA SER A 162 -0.55 -2.43 16.18
C SER A 162 0.02 -2.81 17.53
N SER A 163 1.05 -3.66 17.55
CA SER A 163 1.74 -4.01 18.79
C SER A 163 2.40 -2.81 19.47
N ILE A 164 3.00 -1.89 18.70
CA ILE A 164 3.66 -0.69 19.25
C ILE A 164 2.64 0.34 19.75
N THR A 165 1.55 0.53 19.01
CA THR A 165 0.55 1.58 19.30
C THR A 165 -0.57 1.12 20.22
N GLY A 166 -0.50 -0.09 20.78
CA GLY A 166 -1.56 -0.65 21.62
C GLY A 166 -2.87 -0.91 20.85
N GLY A 167 -2.79 -1.14 19.55
CA GLY A 167 -3.93 -1.39 18.67
C GLY A 167 -4.65 -0.15 18.14
N LEU A 168 -4.14 1.05 18.45
CA LEU A 168 -4.72 2.31 17.94
C LEU A 168 -4.46 2.51 16.45
N GLU A 169 -3.31 2.04 15.95
CA GLU A 169 -3.00 1.96 14.53
C GLU A 169 -2.80 0.50 14.13
N THR A 170 -3.15 0.14 12.90
CA THR A 170 -3.11 -1.24 12.42
C THR A 170 -2.42 -1.33 11.07
N ARG A 171 -2.01 -2.54 10.68
CA ARG A 171 -1.56 -2.82 9.31
C ARG A 171 -2.60 -2.39 8.29
N ARG A 172 -3.90 -2.60 8.56
CA ARG A 172 -4.98 -2.18 7.67
C ARG A 172 -5.00 -0.65 7.49
N SER A 173 -4.90 0.13 8.58
CA SER A 173 -4.88 1.60 8.48
C SER A 173 -3.63 2.11 7.77
N ALA A 174 -2.46 1.52 8.05
CA ALA A 174 -1.22 1.84 7.35
C ALA A 174 -1.33 1.58 5.83
N VAL A 175 -1.85 0.41 5.43
CA VAL A 175 -2.07 0.06 4.02
C VAL A 175 -3.11 0.98 3.37
N ALA A 176 -4.15 1.39 4.09
CA ALA A 176 -5.14 2.35 3.58
C ALA A 176 -4.52 3.71 3.28
N VAL A 177 -3.68 4.22 4.16
CA VAL A 177 -2.96 5.49 3.98
C VAL A 177 -1.96 5.39 2.82
N SER A 178 -1.13 4.35 2.79
CA SER A 178 -0.14 4.18 1.71
C SER A 178 -0.80 4.04 0.33
N THR A 179 -1.94 3.33 0.25
CA THR A 179 -2.73 3.19 -0.98
C THR A 179 -3.33 4.53 -1.41
N PHE A 180 -3.92 5.28 -0.49
CA PHE A 180 -4.45 6.61 -0.77
C PHE A 180 -3.36 7.56 -1.27
N ASN A 181 -2.18 7.54 -0.64
CA ASN A 181 -1.04 8.38 -1.03
C ASN A 181 -0.55 8.01 -2.45
N ALA A 182 -0.47 6.72 -2.79
CA ALA A 182 -0.14 6.26 -4.13
C ALA A 182 -1.17 6.78 -5.17
N LEU A 183 -2.46 6.61 -4.89
CA LEU A 183 -3.53 7.06 -5.78
C LEU A 183 -3.54 8.58 -6.00
N SER A 184 -3.19 9.34 -4.97
CA SER A 184 -3.18 10.81 -5.02
C SER A 184 -2.25 11.33 -6.12
N THR A 185 -1.12 10.64 -6.37
CA THR A 185 -0.19 10.98 -7.46
C THR A 185 -0.75 10.64 -8.84
N VAL A 186 -1.40 9.49 -9.00
CA VAL A 186 -2.02 9.06 -10.28
C VAL A 186 -3.18 9.96 -10.66
N LEU A 187 -3.97 10.37 -9.67
CA LEU A 187 -5.22 11.09 -9.88
C LEU A 187 -5.07 12.59 -9.84
N TYR A 188 -3.90 13.14 -9.47
CA TYR A 188 -3.65 14.57 -9.46
C TYR A 188 -4.08 15.24 -10.78
N GLY A 189 -3.65 14.71 -11.92
CA GLY A 189 -4.05 15.23 -13.25
C GLY A 189 -5.52 15.00 -13.61
N ILE A 190 -6.17 14.00 -13.01
CA ILE A 190 -7.61 13.72 -13.19
C ILE A 190 -8.45 14.71 -12.36
N LEU A 191 -8.04 15.00 -11.12
CA LEU A 191 -8.71 15.94 -10.23
C LEU A 191 -8.58 17.39 -10.71
N GLU A 192 -7.43 17.78 -11.27
CA GLU A 192 -7.26 19.12 -11.88
C GLU A 192 -8.18 19.33 -13.10
N SER A 193 -8.45 18.27 -13.87
CA SER A 193 -9.34 18.34 -15.04
C SER A 193 -10.82 18.42 -14.68
N HIS A 194 -11.17 18.18 -13.41
CA HIS A 194 -12.52 18.36 -12.93
C HIS A 194 -12.77 19.87 -12.80
N PRO A 195 -13.77 20.45 -13.49
CA PRO A 195 -14.10 21.85 -13.31
C PRO A 195 -14.43 22.04 -11.82
N LEU A 196 -13.56 22.73 -11.10
CA LEU A 196 -13.76 23.11 -9.72
C LEU A 196 -15.18 23.67 -9.63
N ARG A 197 -15.97 23.15 -8.69
CA ARG A 197 -17.21 23.83 -8.29
C ARG A 197 -16.80 25.25 -7.95
N ARG A 198 -17.15 26.21 -8.81
CA ARG A 198 -17.17 27.61 -8.42
C ARG A 198 -18.08 27.68 -7.21
N SER A 199 -17.48 27.89 -6.05
CA SER A 199 -18.17 28.26 -4.81
C SER A 199 -18.98 29.52 -5.03
#